data_AF-A0A9D8YT06-F1
#
_entry.id   AF-A0A9D8YT06-F1
#
_cell.length_a   1.000
_cell.length_b   1.000
_cell.length_c   1.000
_cell.angle_alpha   90.00
_cell.angle_beta   90.00
_cell.angle_gamma   90.00
#
_symmetry.space_group_name_H-M   'P 1'
#
loop_
_entity.id
_entity.type
_entity.pdbx_description
1 polymer ?
#
loop_
_entity_poly.entity_id
_entity_poly.type
_entity_poly.pdbx_seq_one_letter_code
_entity_poly.pdbx_strand_id
1 'polypeptide(L)'
;MNKETARSLFMDYLYDELEPDQRNELEQFLSQNPGLKKELEELSNVRSMLSHLPVQDPAEQLVMVEPHKSGLQEWWNELIGGLLPQNGFARTGFAMASLLAVFVVIGAFTKLNITVDDGSFNLAFGEKQEIIQQGFTPQQVEMLLQQVREDNAIMISDAIQQAQQQQENRIEKTLVNFADYIEQQRQSDLQMITSGLYNMEETYYDRFRQTDQVLGELIQTVSTGN
;
A
#
# COMPACT_ATOMS: atom_id res chain seq x y z
N MET A 1 29.92 -13.86 -5.27
CA MET A 1 28.52 -13.70 -4.81
C MET A 1 28.17 -14.51 -3.54
N ASN A 2 27.14 -14.10 -2.77
CA ASN A 2 26.54 -14.85 -1.65
C ASN A 2 25.16 -15.44 -2.03
N LYS A 3 24.55 -16.30 -1.19
CA LYS A 3 23.26 -16.97 -1.52
C LYS A 3 22.07 -16.01 -1.65
N GLU A 4 22.07 -14.90 -0.91
CA GLU A 4 20.97 -13.93 -0.92
C GLU A 4 21.02 -13.05 -2.17
N THR A 5 22.22 -12.60 -2.55
CA THR A 5 22.47 -11.89 -3.81
C THR A 5 22.18 -12.77 -5.02
N ALA A 6 22.45 -14.07 -4.95
CA ALA A 6 22.08 -15.00 -6.03
C ALA A 6 20.56 -15.02 -6.23
N ARG A 7 19.78 -15.09 -5.14
CA ARG A 7 18.31 -15.10 -5.16
C ARG A 7 17.72 -13.79 -5.69
N SER A 8 18.30 -12.64 -5.34
CA SER A 8 17.81 -11.35 -5.87
C SER A 8 17.96 -11.26 -7.39
N LEU A 9 18.97 -11.93 -7.96
CA LEU A 9 19.22 -11.93 -9.40
C LEU A 9 18.39 -12.97 -10.17
N PHE A 10 17.59 -13.81 -9.50
CA PHE A 10 16.80 -14.85 -10.18
C PHE A 10 15.72 -14.25 -11.09
N MET A 11 15.04 -13.18 -10.66
CA MET A 11 14.00 -12.55 -11.47
C MET A 11 14.62 -11.94 -12.74
N ASP A 12 15.68 -11.15 -12.57
CA ASP A 12 16.40 -10.53 -13.68
C ASP A 12 16.98 -11.58 -14.63
N TYR A 13 17.50 -12.70 -14.11
CA TYR A 13 17.97 -13.83 -14.93
C TYR A 13 16.84 -14.45 -15.76
N LEU A 14 15.68 -14.69 -15.14
CA LEU A 14 14.53 -15.30 -15.81
C LEU A 14 13.99 -14.38 -16.92
N TYR A 15 13.97 -13.06 -16.73
CA TYR A 15 13.48 -12.10 -17.73
C TYR A 15 14.53 -11.60 -18.73
N ASP A 16 15.74 -12.17 -18.71
CA ASP A 16 16.84 -11.79 -19.62
C ASP A 16 17.36 -10.36 -19.40
N GLU A 17 17.18 -9.81 -18.19
CA GLU A 17 17.51 -8.43 -17.82
C GLU A 17 18.91 -8.28 -17.18
N LEU A 18 19.63 -9.40 -16.96
CA LEU A 18 20.98 -9.38 -16.40
C LEU A 18 22.05 -8.99 -17.42
N GLU A 19 22.98 -8.15 -16.97
CA GLU A 19 24.20 -7.84 -17.72
C GLU A 19 25.06 -9.11 -17.94
N PRO A 20 25.80 -9.20 -19.07
CA PRO A 20 26.57 -10.41 -19.42
C PRO A 20 27.55 -10.87 -18.34
N ASP A 21 28.19 -9.94 -17.63
CA ASP A 21 29.16 -10.24 -16.59
C ASP A 21 28.50 -10.84 -15.33
N GLN A 22 27.32 -10.32 -14.96
CA GLN A 22 26.54 -10.80 -13.81
C GLN A 22 25.91 -12.17 -14.08
N ARG A 23 25.49 -12.42 -15.32
CA ARG A 23 25.00 -13.73 -15.76
C ARG A 23 26.06 -14.80 -15.56
N ASN A 24 27.28 -14.54 -16.02
CA ASN A 24 28.39 -15.49 -15.93
C ASN A 24 28.76 -15.78 -14.46
N GLU A 25 28.77 -14.75 -13.60
CA GLU A 25 29.03 -14.93 -12.15
C GLU A 25 27.92 -15.78 -11.48
N LEU A 26 26.65 -15.54 -11.83
CA LEU A 26 25.51 -16.30 -11.32
C LEU A 26 25.56 -17.76 -11.76
N GLU A 27 25.81 -18.04 -13.04
CA GLU A 27 25.90 -19.42 -13.56
C GLU A 27 27.07 -20.20 -12.94
N GLN A 28 28.21 -19.55 -12.75
CA GLN A 28 29.35 -20.14 -12.06
C GLN A 28 29.01 -20.44 -10.59
N PHE A 29 28.29 -19.55 -9.91
CA PHE A 29 27.87 -19.76 -8.53
C PHE A 29 26.82 -20.87 -8.38
N LEU A 30 25.90 -20.99 -9.34
CA LEU A 30 24.88 -22.04 -9.39
C LEU A 30 25.49 -23.42 -9.66
N SER A 31 26.57 -23.50 -10.43
CA SER A 31 27.31 -24.76 -10.66
C SER A 31 27.86 -25.38 -9.36
N GLN A 32 28.16 -24.53 -8.37
CA GLN A 32 28.72 -24.93 -7.07
C GLN A 32 27.62 -25.15 -6.00
N ASN A 33 26.37 -24.76 -6.28
CA ASN A 33 25.26 -24.79 -5.33
C ASN A 33 24.04 -25.49 -5.95
N PRO A 34 23.96 -26.84 -5.91
CA PRO A 34 22.89 -27.59 -6.56
C PRO A 34 21.49 -27.28 -6.00
N GLY A 35 21.39 -26.90 -4.72
CA GLY A 35 20.12 -26.50 -4.10
C GLY A 35 19.54 -25.20 -4.68
N LEU A 36 20.38 -24.20 -4.97
CA LEU A 36 19.94 -22.94 -5.57
C LEU A 36 19.57 -23.10 -7.04
N LYS A 37 20.26 -24.02 -7.75
CA LYS A 37 19.90 -24.39 -9.11
C LYS A 37 18.49 -24.98 -9.20
N LYS A 38 18.12 -25.83 -8.24
CA LYS A 38 16.77 -26.40 -8.14
C LYS A 38 15.71 -25.32 -7.87
N GLU A 39 16.00 -24.38 -6.97
CA GLU A 39 15.11 -23.24 -6.65
C GLU A 39 14.85 -22.37 -7.90
N LEU A 40 15.88 -22.10 -8.71
CA LEU A 40 15.74 -21.36 -9.97
C LEU A 40 14.90 -22.13 -11.01
N GLU A 41 15.05 -23.46 -11.07
CA GLU A 41 14.27 -24.32 -11.96
C GLU A 41 12.78 -24.34 -11.58
N GLU A 42 12.47 -24.39 -10.28
CA GLU A 42 11.11 -24.26 -9.76
C GLU A 42 10.48 -22.91 -10.14
N LEU A 43 11.22 -21.80 -10.01
CA LEU A 43 10.75 -20.47 -10.42
C LEU A 43 10.55 -20.35 -11.93
N SER A 44 11.43 -20.97 -12.73
CA SER A 44 11.29 -21.02 -14.19
C SER A 44 10.01 -21.75 -14.61
N ASN A 45 9.66 -22.83 -13.91
CA ASN A 45 8.42 -23.57 -14.15
C ASN A 45 7.18 -22.71 -13.81
N VAL A 46 7.19 -22.00 -12.68
CA VAL A 46 6.12 -21.06 -12.31
C VAL A 46 5.95 -19.97 -13.38
N ARG A 47 7.05 -19.38 -13.88
CA ARG A 47 7.01 -18.41 -14.98
C ARG A 47 6.36 -19.01 -16.23
N SER A 48 6.74 -20.23 -16.60
CA SER A 48 6.14 -20.93 -17.75
C SER A 48 4.63 -21.10 -17.54
N MET A 49 4.17 -21.49 -16.36
CA MET A 49 2.73 -21.58 -16.07
C MET A 49 2.02 -20.23 -16.21
N LEU A 50 2.64 -19.14 -15.72
CA LEU A 50 2.08 -17.79 -15.83
C LEU A 50 2.04 -17.27 -17.27
N SER A 51 2.99 -17.63 -18.13
CA SER A 51 3.00 -17.22 -19.54
C SER A 51 1.92 -17.88 -20.39
N HIS A 52 1.29 -18.94 -19.90
CA HIS A 52 0.15 -19.61 -20.55
C HIS A 52 -1.21 -19.02 -20.15
N LEU A 53 -1.25 -18.06 -19.21
CA LEU A 53 -2.47 -17.33 -18.92
C LEU A 53 -2.81 -16.42 -20.11
N PRO A 54 -4.09 -16.32 -20.51
CA PRO A 54 -4.49 -15.45 -21.61
C PRO A 54 -4.14 -14.01 -21.27
N VAL A 55 -3.26 -13.42 -22.09
CA VAL A 55 -2.92 -12.00 -22.02
C VAL A 55 -4.21 -11.21 -22.31
N GLN A 56 -4.67 -10.38 -21.37
CA GLN A 56 -5.69 -9.39 -21.69
C GLN A 56 -5.10 -8.45 -22.74
N ASP A 57 -5.80 -8.35 -23.87
CA ASP A 57 -5.46 -7.52 -25.03
C ASP A 57 -5.08 -6.09 -24.57
N PRO A 58 -3.90 -5.55 -24.93
CA PRO A 58 -3.53 -4.19 -24.54
C PRO A 58 -4.52 -3.21 -25.18
N ALA A 59 -5.07 -2.32 -24.34
CA ALA A 59 -5.92 -1.23 -24.79
C ALA A 59 -5.22 -0.43 -25.91
N GLU A 60 -5.88 -0.42 -27.08
CA GLU A 60 -5.76 0.50 -28.22
C GLU A 60 -4.43 1.26 -28.41
N GLN A 61 -3.73 0.89 -29.48
CA GLN A 61 -2.60 1.63 -30.03
C GLN A 61 -3.04 3.04 -30.50
N LEU A 62 -2.71 4.07 -29.73
CA LEU A 62 -2.95 5.46 -30.11
C LEU A 62 -2.09 5.85 -31.33
N VAL A 63 -2.74 6.12 -32.47
CA VAL A 63 -2.11 6.73 -33.64
C VAL A 63 -1.85 8.21 -33.34
N MET A 64 -0.58 8.62 -33.26
CA MET A 64 -0.20 10.00 -33.03
C MET A 64 -0.18 10.76 -34.37
N VAL A 65 -1.20 11.59 -34.60
CA VAL A 65 -1.21 12.54 -35.71
C VAL A 65 -0.43 13.79 -35.28
N GLU A 66 0.58 14.20 -36.04
CA GLU A 66 1.33 15.44 -35.78
C GLU A 66 0.36 16.63 -35.85
N PRO A 67 0.21 17.42 -34.77
CA PRO A 67 -0.74 18.53 -34.79
C PRO A 67 -0.29 19.59 -35.80
N HIS A 68 -1.15 19.84 -36.79
CA HIS A 68 -1.00 20.95 -37.73
C HIS A 68 -0.82 22.25 -36.92
N LYS A 69 0.21 23.06 -37.23
CA LYS A 69 0.59 24.28 -36.49
C LYS A 69 -0.44 25.42 -36.54
N SER A 70 -1.67 25.17 -36.93
CA SER A 70 -2.78 26.13 -36.90
C SER A 70 -3.43 26.11 -35.52
N GLY A 71 -2.74 26.66 -34.52
CA GLY A 71 -3.19 26.65 -33.13
C GLY A 71 -3.22 28.04 -32.55
N LEU A 72 -4.33 28.77 -32.73
CA LEU A 72 -4.68 30.07 -32.11
C LEU A 72 -3.76 31.25 -32.40
N GLN A 73 -2.44 31.11 -32.41
CA GLN A 73 -1.49 32.21 -32.52
C GLN A 73 -1.52 32.87 -33.90
N GLU A 74 -1.64 32.09 -34.97
CA GLU A 74 -1.83 32.63 -36.33
C GLU A 74 -3.18 33.36 -36.47
N TRP A 75 -4.26 32.78 -35.95
CA TRP A 75 -5.58 33.41 -35.93
C TRP A 75 -5.57 34.73 -35.12
N TRP A 76 -4.91 34.75 -33.96
CA TRP A 76 -4.76 35.95 -33.13
C TRP A 76 -3.95 37.04 -33.83
N ASN A 77 -2.88 36.67 -34.54
CA ASN A 77 -2.06 37.63 -35.29
C ASN A 77 -2.82 38.23 -36.47
N GLU A 78 -3.65 37.45 -37.17
CA GLU A 78 -4.49 37.93 -38.27
C GLU A 78 -5.62 38.85 -37.77
N LEU A 79 -6.26 38.48 -36.65
CA LEU A 79 -7.34 39.26 -36.05
C LEU A 79 -6.83 40.59 -35.48
N ILE A 80 -5.71 40.59 -34.74
CA ILE A 80 -5.12 41.80 -34.15
C ILE A 80 -4.47 42.68 -35.24
N GLY A 81 -3.84 42.06 -36.25
CA GLY A 81 -3.11 42.75 -37.31
C GLY A 81 -3.98 43.64 -38.19
N GLY A 82 -5.26 43.28 -38.40
CA GLY A 82 -6.22 44.07 -39.17
C GLY A 82 -6.93 45.18 -38.37
N LEU A 83 -6.97 45.07 -37.03
CA LEU A 83 -7.74 45.97 -36.16
C LEU A 83 -6.89 47.07 -35.50
N LEU A 84 -5.57 46.86 -35.36
CA LEU A 84 -4.71 47.84 -34.69
C LEU A 84 -4.29 48.98 -35.63
N PRO A 85 -4.56 50.25 -35.27
CA PRO A 85 -4.05 51.38 -36.03
C PRO A 85 -2.52 51.46 -35.95
N GLN A 86 -1.86 51.69 -37.09
CA GLN A 86 -0.40 51.67 -37.20
C GLN A 86 0.30 52.87 -36.52
N ASN A 87 -0.44 53.92 -36.17
CA ASN A 87 0.10 55.12 -35.51
C ASN A 87 0.27 54.89 -34.00
N GLY A 88 1.44 55.22 -33.45
CA GLY A 88 1.81 54.97 -32.04
C GLY A 88 0.82 55.50 -31.00
N PHE A 89 0.31 56.72 -31.17
CA PHE A 89 -0.71 57.30 -30.28
C PHE A 89 -2.10 56.67 -30.42
N ALA A 90 -2.46 56.24 -31.63
CA ALA A 90 -3.73 55.55 -31.87
C ALA A 90 -3.70 54.14 -31.27
N ARG A 91 -2.54 53.47 -31.30
CA ARG A 91 -2.34 52.15 -30.71
C ARG A 91 -2.49 52.16 -29.19
N THR A 92 -1.96 53.17 -28.49
CA THR A 92 -2.12 53.28 -27.03
C THR A 92 -3.56 53.60 -26.64
N GLY A 93 -4.22 54.50 -27.38
CA GLY A 93 -5.64 54.78 -27.17
C GLY A 93 -6.54 53.56 -27.39
N PHE A 94 -6.29 52.81 -28.47
CA PHE A 94 -7.04 51.58 -28.77
C PHE A 94 -6.79 50.48 -27.73
N ALA A 95 -5.55 50.32 -27.26
CA ALA A 95 -5.23 49.37 -26.20
C ALA A 95 -6.02 49.66 -24.91
N MET A 96 -6.05 50.92 -24.45
CA MET A 96 -6.83 51.27 -23.26
C MET A 96 -8.33 51.12 -23.47
N ALA A 97 -8.85 51.49 -24.64
CA ALA A 97 -10.26 51.28 -24.96
C ALA A 97 -10.63 49.79 -24.98
N SER A 98 -9.77 48.92 -25.53
CA SER A 98 -9.98 47.48 -25.56
C SER A 98 -9.96 46.85 -24.17
N LEU A 99 -9.06 47.31 -23.29
CA LEU A 99 -9.02 46.85 -21.89
C LEU A 99 -10.26 47.29 -21.13
N LEU A 100 -10.72 48.53 -21.32
CA LEU A 100 -11.97 49.01 -20.74
C LEU A 100 -13.18 48.22 -21.26
N ALA A 101 -13.23 47.91 -22.56
CA ALA A 101 -14.30 47.12 -23.14
C ALA A 101 -14.34 45.70 -22.58
N VAL A 102 -13.19 45.03 -22.48
CA VAL A 102 -13.08 43.70 -21.85
C VAL A 102 -13.47 43.77 -20.37
N PHE A 103 -13.05 44.79 -19.64
CA PHE A 103 -13.42 44.99 -18.25
C PHE A 103 -14.94 45.17 -18.08
N VAL A 104 -15.58 45.95 -18.94
CA VAL A 104 -17.04 46.14 -18.95
C VAL A 104 -17.77 44.83 -19.28
N VAL A 105 -17.29 44.06 -20.26
CA VAL A 105 -17.89 42.76 -20.63
C VAL A 105 -17.77 41.76 -19.49
N ILE A 106 -16.60 41.67 -18.85
CA ILE A 106 -16.39 40.81 -17.68
C ILE A 106 -17.25 41.28 -16.51
N GLY A 107 -17.31 42.58 -16.24
CA GLY A 107 -18.15 43.14 -15.18
C GLY A 107 -19.65 42.87 -15.41
N ALA A 108 -20.11 42.98 -16.66
CA ALA A 108 -21.49 42.67 -17.03
C ALA A 108 -21.81 41.18 -16.86
N PHE A 109 -20.88 40.28 -17.23
CA PHE A 109 -21.08 38.84 -17.08
C PHE A 109 -21.02 38.39 -15.61
N THR A 110 -20.16 39.01 -14.81
CA THR A 110 -19.95 38.67 -13.39
C THR A 110 -20.89 39.40 -12.43
N LYS A 111 -21.82 40.24 -12.94
CA LYS A 111 -22.70 41.12 -12.14
C LYS A 111 -21.88 41.92 -11.10
N LEU A 112 -20.80 42.55 -11.55
CA LEU A 112 -19.89 43.30 -10.70
C LEU A 112 -20.59 44.52 -10.09
N ASN A 113 -20.53 44.64 -8.76
CA ASN A 113 -21.10 45.73 -7.98
C ASN A 113 -19.95 46.50 -7.30
N ILE A 114 -19.79 47.78 -7.67
CA ILE A 114 -18.83 48.68 -7.05
C ILE A 114 -19.60 49.64 -6.16
N THR A 115 -19.36 49.56 -4.86
CA THR A 115 -19.85 50.54 -3.89
C THR A 115 -18.68 51.28 -3.27
N VAL A 116 -18.74 52.60 -3.29
CA VAL A 116 -17.77 53.48 -2.64
C VAL A 116 -18.50 54.16 -1.49
N ASP A 117 -18.14 53.81 -0.25
CA ASP A 117 -18.80 54.33 0.97
C ASP A 117 -17.74 54.73 2.00
N ASP A 118 -17.78 55.98 2.45
CA ASP A 118 -16.92 56.62 3.48
C ASP A 118 -15.48 56.08 3.60
N GLY A 119 -14.74 56.09 2.48
CA GLY A 119 -13.33 55.70 2.43
C GLY A 119 -13.07 54.20 2.26
N SER A 120 -14.11 53.38 2.13
CA SER A 120 -14.02 51.97 1.75
C SER A 120 -14.41 51.75 0.29
N PHE A 121 -13.56 51.02 -0.44
CA PHE A 121 -13.84 50.55 -1.79
C PHE A 121 -14.24 49.08 -1.71
N ASN A 122 -15.53 48.79 -1.91
CA ASN A 122 -16.03 47.42 -1.90
C ASN A 122 -16.38 47.00 -3.33
N LEU A 123 -15.74 45.93 -3.80
CA LEU A 123 -15.97 45.29 -5.08
C LEU A 123 -16.56 43.91 -4.81
N ALA A 124 -17.81 43.71 -5.17
CA ALA A 124 -18.52 42.44 -5.04
C ALA A 124 -18.92 41.91 -6.42
N PHE A 125 -19.06 40.59 -6.54
CA PHE A 125 -19.51 39.92 -7.76
C PHE A 125 -20.80 39.16 -7.45
N GLY A 126 -21.81 39.27 -8.32
CA GLY A 126 -23.10 38.61 -8.14
C GLY A 126 -24.25 39.56 -7.81
N GLU A 127 -25.45 39.01 -7.62
CA GLU A 127 -26.59 39.80 -7.17
C GLU A 127 -26.31 40.32 -5.76
N LYS A 128 -26.71 41.57 -5.49
CA LYS A 128 -26.74 42.10 -4.13
C LYS A 128 -27.74 41.25 -3.36
N GLN A 129 -27.26 40.17 -2.74
CA GLN A 129 -28.01 39.49 -1.70
C GLN A 129 -28.18 40.53 -0.60
N GLU A 130 -29.36 41.13 -0.56
CA GLU A 130 -29.89 41.55 0.73
C GLU A 130 -29.75 40.30 1.59
N ILE A 131 -28.87 40.39 2.59
CA ILE A 131 -28.73 39.34 3.58
C ILE A 131 -30.08 39.38 4.31
N ILE A 132 -31.08 38.68 3.77
CA ILE A 132 -32.26 38.33 4.53
C ILE A 132 -31.68 37.40 5.58
N GLN A 133 -31.38 37.97 6.73
CA GLN A 133 -31.18 37.19 7.94
C GLN A 133 -32.53 36.55 8.25
N GLN A 134 -32.88 35.48 7.52
CA GLN A 134 -33.69 34.42 8.09
C GLN A 134 -32.79 33.73 9.10
N GLY A 135 -32.57 34.40 10.23
CA GLY A 135 -32.08 33.74 11.41
C GLY A 135 -33.05 32.62 11.71
N PHE A 136 -32.53 31.41 11.91
CA PHE A 136 -33.35 30.30 12.41
C PHE A 136 -34.11 30.79 13.62
N THR A 137 -35.42 30.55 13.65
CA THR A 137 -36.19 30.86 14.85
C THR A 137 -35.63 30.05 16.00
N PRO A 138 -35.65 30.56 17.25
CA PRO A 138 -35.19 29.82 18.41
C PRO A 138 -35.79 28.39 18.49
N GLN A 139 -37.04 28.22 18.05
CA GLN A 139 -37.69 26.91 18.00
C GLN A 139 -37.08 25.95 16.95
N GLN A 140 -36.65 26.45 15.80
CA GLN A 140 -35.97 25.65 14.77
C GLN A 140 -34.59 25.19 15.22
N VAL A 141 -33.86 26.06 15.94
CA VAL A 141 -32.56 25.71 16.53
C VAL A 141 -32.72 24.65 17.61
N GLU A 142 -33.74 24.78 18.47
CA GLU A 142 -34.01 23.81 19.54
C GLU A 142 -34.39 22.43 18.98
N MET A 143 -35.22 22.39 17.93
CA MET A 143 -35.59 21.15 17.24
C MET A 143 -34.38 20.48 16.59
N LEU A 144 -33.53 21.25 15.90
CA LEU A 144 -32.30 20.73 15.29
C LEU A 144 -31.33 20.21 16.36
N LEU A 145 -31.19 20.93 17.48
CA LEU A 145 -30.30 20.54 18.57
C LEU A 145 -30.81 19.27 19.26
N GLN A 146 -32.12 19.11 19.42
CA GLN A 146 -32.71 17.90 19.96
C GLN A 146 -32.48 16.71 19.03
N GLN A 147 -32.70 16.89 17.72
CA GLN A 147 -32.44 15.85 16.72
C GLN A 147 -30.97 15.42 16.73
N VAL A 148 -30.03 16.37 16.74
CA VAL A 148 -28.59 16.06 16.82
C VAL A 148 -28.24 15.30 18.09
N ARG A 149 -28.89 15.59 19.23
CA ARG A 149 -28.67 14.84 20.47
C ARG A 149 -29.20 13.41 20.40
N GLU A 150 -30.37 13.22 19.81
CA GLU A 150 -30.97 11.89 19.61
C GLU A 150 -30.12 11.06 18.64
N ASP A 151 -29.72 11.64 17.50
CA ASP A 151 -28.85 10.99 16.52
C ASP A 151 -27.48 10.62 17.13
N ASN A 152 -26.88 11.53 17.89
CA ASN A 152 -25.62 11.26 18.59
C ASN A 152 -25.78 10.16 19.64
N ALA A 153 -26.89 10.13 20.38
CA ALA A 153 -27.14 9.09 21.38
C ALA A 153 -27.27 7.71 20.73
N ILE A 154 -27.97 7.62 19.59
CA ILE A 154 -28.08 6.39 18.79
C ILE A 154 -26.72 5.96 18.28
N MET A 155 -25.95 6.89 17.69
CA MET A 155 -24.61 6.59 17.16
C MET A 155 -23.66 6.08 18.24
N ILE A 156 -23.64 6.73 19.41
CA ILE A 156 -22.81 6.30 20.54
C ILE A 156 -23.26 4.92 21.04
N SER A 157 -24.56 4.68 21.13
CA SER A 157 -25.07 3.37 21.57
C SER A 157 -24.70 2.25 20.61
N ASP A 158 -24.80 2.48 19.30
CA ASP A 158 -24.43 1.51 18.27
C ASP A 158 -22.92 1.24 18.31
N ALA A 159 -22.10 2.29 18.41
CA ALA A 159 -20.66 2.16 18.54
C ALA A 159 -20.26 1.36 19.79
N ILE A 160 -20.92 1.57 20.94
CA ILE A 160 -20.68 0.81 22.17
C ILE A 160 -21.07 -0.66 21.99
N GLN A 161 -22.23 -0.94 21.38
CA GLN A 161 -22.67 -2.33 21.14
C GLN A 161 -21.71 -3.08 20.22
N GLN A 162 -21.28 -2.44 19.13
CA GLN A 162 -20.31 -3.01 18.20
C GLN A 162 -18.95 -3.25 18.88
N ALA A 163 -18.49 -2.30 19.70
CA ALA A 163 -17.27 -2.47 20.47
C ALA A 163 -17.35 -3.65 21.45
N GLN A 164 -18.48 -3.83 22.13
CA GLN A 164 -18.71 -4.97 23.03
C GLN A 164 -18.68 -6.30 22.27
N GLN A 165 -19.38 -6.41 21.13
CA GLN A 165 -19.36 -7.62 20.30
C GLN A 165 -17.95 -7.95 19.77
N GLN A 166 -17.19 -6.94 19.36
CA GLN A 166 -15.81 -7.14 18.94
C GLN A 166 -14.91 -7.59 20.10
N GLN A 167 -15.14 -7.05 21.29
CA GLN A 167 -14.40 -7.43 22.49
C GLN A 167 -14.68 -8.88 22.88
N GLU A 168 -15.94 -9.33 22.84
CA GLU A 168 -16.32 -10.73 23.09
C GLU A 168 -15.62 -11.68 22.11
N ASN A 169 -15.70 -11.41 20.81
CA ASN A 169 -15.01 -12.19 19.78
C ASN A 169 -13.49 -12.23 19.98
N ARG A 170 -12.89 -11.12 20.43
CA ARG A 170 -11.45 -11.05 20.70
C ARG A 170 -11.08 -11.88 21.92
N ILE A 171 -11.88 -11.86 22.98
CA ILE A 171 -11.66 -12.68 24.18
C ILE A 171 -11.77 -14.15 23.81
N GLU A 172 -12.80 -14.55 23.07
CA GLU A 172 -12.99 -15.92 22.61
C GLU A 172 -11.78 -16.42 21.82
N LYS A 173 -11.33 -15.67 20.80
CA LYS A 173 -10.12 -16.01 20.05
C LYS A 173 -8.88 -16.09 20.92
N THR A 174 -8.74 -15.20 21.89
CA THR A 174 -7.59 -15.21 22.81
C THR A 174 -7.60 -16.47 23.68
N LEU A 175 -8.77 -16.89 24.17
CA LEU A 175 -8.93 -18.11 24.96
C LEU A 175 -8.67 -19.38 24.12
N VAL A 176 -9.15 -19.42 22.87
CA VAL A 176 -8.87 -20.52 21.94
C VAL A 176 -7.37 -20.61 21.66
N ASN A 177 -6.72 -19.50 21.31
CA ASN A 177 -5.28 -19.47 21.06
C ASN A 177 -4.47 -19.89 22.30
N PHE A 178 -4.93 -19.50 23.49
CA PHE A 178 -4.29 -19.90 24.74
C PHE A 178 -4.45 -21.41 25.00
N ALA A 179 -5.63 -21.97 24.75
CA ALA A 179 -5.86 -23.41 24.86
C ALA A 179 -4.98 -24.19 23.88
N ASP A 180 -4.88 -23.74 22.63
CA ASP A 180 -4.00 -24.35 21.62
C ASP A 180 -2.53 -24.28 22.04
N TYR A 181 -2.08 -23.15 22.57
CA TYR A 181 -0.71 -22.99 23.07
C TYR A 181 -0.41 -23.97 24.22
N ILE A 182 -1.31 -24.11 25.19
CA ILE A 182 -1.14 -25.05 26.31
C ILE A 182 -1.09 -26.49 25.81
N GLU A 183 -1.94 -26.86 24.85
CA GLU A 183 -1.95 -28.21 24.29
C GLU A 183 -0.65 -28.51 23.51
N GLN A 184 -0.16 -27.55 22.72
CA GLN A 184 1.12 -27.68 22.04
C GLN A 184 2.28 -27.81 23.04
N GLN A 185 2.29 -27.00 24.09
CA GLN A 185 3.29 -27.09 25.15
C GLN A 185 3.26 -28.46 25.81
N ARG A 186 2.07 -28.97 26.15
CA ARG A 186 1.89 -30.31 26.74
C ARG A 186 2.43 -31.41 25.83
N GLN A 187 2.17 -31.34 24.51
CA GLN A 187 2.68 -32.32 23.56
C GLN A 187 4.21 -32.28 23.45
N SER A 188 4.79 -31.08 23.40
CA SER A 188 6.24 -30.88 23.43
C SER A 188 6.86 -31.45 24.71
N ASP A 189 6.25 -31.17 25.85
CA ASP A 189 6.72 -31.67 27.15
C ASP A 189 6.62 -33.20 27.22
N LEU A 190 5.52 -33.79 26.74
CA LEU A 190 5.38 -35.25 26.66
C LEU A 190 6.41 -35.88 25.74
N GLN A 191 6.74 -35.24 24.62
CA GLN A 191 7.81 -35.70 23.73
C GLN A 191 9.18 -35.64 24.41
N MET A 192 9.47 -34.57 25.16
CA MET A 192 10.70 -34.44 25.94
C MET A 192 10.80 -35.51 27.03
N ILE A 193 9.71 -35.74 27.78
CA ILE A 193 9.64 -36.79 28.82
C ILE A 193 9.89 -38.16 28.17
N THR A 194 9.21 -38.45 27.07
CA THR A 194 9.35 -39.73 26.36
C THR A 194 10.79 -39.93 25.87
N SER A 195 11.41 -38.89 25.32
CA SER A 195 12.81 -38.93 24.89
C SER A 195 13.76 -39.15 26.07
N GLY A 196 13.49 -38.50 27.20
CA GLY A 196 14.23 -38.71 28.45
C GLY A 196 14.12 -40.13 28.99
N LEU A 197 12.92 -40.74 28.92
CA LEU A 197 12.70 -42.13 29.32
C LEU A 197 13.45 -43.12 28.43
N TYR A 198 13.43 -42.92 27.11
CA TYR A 198 14.21 -43.75 26.17
C TYR A 198 15.72 -43.66 26.44
N ASN A 199 16.25 -42.45 26.65
CA ASN A 199 17.66 -42.26 26.96
C ASN A 199 18.05 -42.91 28.30
N MET A 200 17.15 -42.88 29.29
CA MET A 200 17.36 -43.57 30.57
C MET A 200 17.39 -45.08 30.38
N GLU A 201 16.42 -45.64 29.65
CA GLU A 201 16.36 -47.08 29.35
C GLU A 201 17.65 -47.55 28.69
N GLU A 202 18.11 -46.86 27.64
CA GLU A 202 19.37 -47.16 26.95
C GLU A 202 20.57 -47.12 27.90
N THR A 203 20.68 -46.05 28.71
CA THR A 203 21.76 -45.91 29.70
C THR A 203 21.76 -47.04 30.74
N TYR A 204 20.58 -47.46 31.22
CA TYR A 204 20.46 -48.56 32.18
C TYR A 204 20.83 -49.90 31.55
N TYR A 205 20.38 -50.18 30.32
CA TYR A 205 20.77 -51.40 29.60
C TYR A 205 22.28 -51.48 29.39
N ASP A 206 22.92 -50.39 28.97
CA ASP A 206 24.37 -50.36 28.76
C ASP A 206 25.15 -50.58 30.05
N ARG A 207 24.77 -49.89 31.14
CA ARG A 207 25.40 -50.10 32.45
C ARG A 207 25.21 -51.51 32.99
N PHE A 208 24.03 -52.09 32.78
CA PHE A 208 23.75 -53.46 33.19
C PHE A 208 24.67 -54.45 32.45
N ARG A 209 24.78 -54.32 31.12
CA ARG A 209 25.69 -55.16 30.31
C ARG A 209 27.16 -55.00 30.72
N GLN A 210 27.61 -53.77 30.98
CA GLN A 210 28.96 -53.53 31.49
C GLN A 210 29.19 -54.20 32.84
N THR A 211 28.20 -54.13 33.73
CA THR A 211 28.26 -54.78 35.05
C THR A 211 28.36 -56.29 34.92
N ASP A 212 27.54 -56.90 34.06
CA ASP A 212 27.58 -58.34 33.77
C ASP A 212 28.94 -58.78 33.19
N GLN A 213 29.52 -57.99 32.30
CA GLN A 213 30.86 -58.24 31.75
C GLN A 213 31.93 -58.20 32.84
N VAL A 214 31.94 -57.16 33.67
CA VAL A 214 32.90 -57.01 34.78
C VAL A 214 32.76 -58.14 35.79
N LEU A 215 31.53 -58.53 36.14
CA LEU A 215 31.29 -59.68 37.02
C LEU A 215 31.81 -60.98 36.40
N GLY A 216 31.61 -61.19 35.09
CA GLY A 216 32.15 -62.34 34.36
C GLY A 216 33.67 -62.40 34.39
N GLU A 217 34.35 -61.28 34.14
CA GLU A 217 35.81 -61.16 34.21
C GLU A 217 36.36 -61.41 35.62
N LEU A 218 35.70 -60.89 36.65
CA LEU A 218 36.06 -61.13 38.04
C LEU A 218 35.92 -62.61 38.41
N ILE A 219 34.80 -63.26 38.02
CA ILE A 219 34.58 -64.70 38.27
C ILE A 219 35.66 -65.54 37.58
N GLN A 220 35.99 -65.24 36.32
CA GLN A 220 37.05 -65.95 35.59
C GLN A 220 38.41 -65.74 36.26
N THR A 221 38.74 -64.51 36.66
CA THR A 221 40.02 -64.19 37.30
C THR A 221 40.18 -64.95 38.63
N VAL A 222 39.13 -64.99 39.46
CA VAL A 222 39.14 -65.70 40.74
C VAL A 222 39.15 -67.23 40.54
N SER A 223 38.44 -67.74 39.53
CA SER A 223 38.40 -69.17 39.21
C SER A 223 39.73 -69.72 38.67
N THR A 224 40.53 -68.89 38.01
CA THR A 224 41.80 -69.31 37.39
C THR A 224 43.01 -69.05 38.28
N GLY A 225 42.81 -68.33 39.40
CA GLY A 225 43.84 -67.97 40.39
C GLY A 225 44.01 -68.94 41.55
N ASN A 226 43.41 -70.14 41.50
CA ASN A 226 43.63 -71.26 42.44
C ASN A 226 44.23 -72.46 41.70
#